data_AF-K1ZTP2-F1
#
_entry.id   AF-K1ZTP2-F1
#
_cell.length_a   1.000
_cell.length_b   1.000
_cell.length_c   1.000
_cell.angle_alpha   90.00
_cell.angle_beta   90.00
_cell.angle_gamma   90.00
#
_symmetry.space_group_name_H-M   'P 1'
#
loop_
_entity.id
_entity.type
_entity.pdbx_description
1 polymer ?
#
loop_
_entity_poly.entity_id
_entity_poly.type
_entity_poly.pdbx_seq_one_letter_code
_entity_poly.pdbx_strand_id
1 'polypeptide(L)'
;PLILDFESVGDTDHVLAIFQVHGCWGAVGKSNFTGCRWREPVYRSLRELAMSYFHIYFNMRRERTLRTFSRPVNLKRFDHLHWMTTDKPVWFVAEHLLEISHTRLLTTRQEKLLTRVDDRTFRAECVDRVVKPKV
;
A
#
# COMPACT_ATOMS: atom_id res chain seq x y z
N PRO A 1 14.87 -7.63 2.39
CA PRO A 1 14.04 -6.40 2.41
C PRO A 1 12.87 -6.55 3.38
N LEU A 2 12.40 -5.45 3.97
CA LEU A 2 11.20 -5.44 4.80
C LEU A 2 10.03 -4.92 3.96
N ILE A 3 8.92 -5.65 3.94
CA ILE A 3 7.73 -5.26 3.19
C ILE A 3 6.54 -5.04 4.12
N LEU A 4 5.62 -4.19 3.69
CA LEU A 4 4.38 -3.83 4.35
C LEU A 4 3.25 -3.95 3.34
N ASP A 5 2.16 -4.61 3.71
CA ASP A 5 0.98 -4.73 2.87
C ASP A 5 -0.12 -3.77 3.32
N PHE A 6 -0.89 -3.27 2.35
CA PHE A 6 -2.04 -2.41 2.54
C PHE A 6 -3.26 -3.09 1.93
N GLU A 7 -4.26 -3.39 2.76
CA GLU A 7 -5.53 -3.88 2.24
C GLU A 7 -6.53 -2.76 2.04
N SER A 8 -7.28 -2.92 0.96
CA SER A 8 -8.24 -1.95 0.47
C SER A 8 -9.61 -2.60 0.24
N VAL A 9 -10.67 -1.78 0.31
CA VAL A 9 -12.03 -2.24 0.02
C VAL A 9 -12.51 -1.68 -1.32
N GLY A 10 -12.90 -2.58 -2.24
CA GLY A 10 -13.37 -2.19 -3.57
C GLY A 10 -12.29 -1.52 -4.42
N ASP A 11 -11.04 -1.93 -4.21
CA ASP A 11 -9.82 -1.48 -4.89
C ASP A 11 -8.77 -2.61 -4.88
N THR A 12 -7.57 -2.36 -5.38
CA THR A 12 -6.43 -3.30 -5.31
C THR A 12 -5.53 -2.98 -4.12
N ASP A 13 -5.00 -4.01 -3.49
CA ASP A 13 -4.03 -3.90 -2.39
C ASP A 13 -2.66 -3.44 -2.88
N HIS A 14 -1.82 -2.96 -1.97
CA HIS A 14 -0.54 -2.34 -2.32
C HIS A 14 0.58 -2.71 -1.36
N VAL A 15 1.61 -3.36 -1.90
CA VAL A 15 2.80 -3.77 -1.15
C VAL A 15 3.90 -2.73 -1.28
N LEU A 16 4.43 -2.28 -0.15
CA LEU A 16 5.54 -1.34 -0.03
C LEU A 16 6.80 -2.04 0.49
N ALA A 17 7.96 -1.66 -0.03
CA ALA A 17 9.23 -1.90 0.66
C ALA A 17 9.46 -0.76 1.67
N ILE A 18 9.54 -1.10 2.95
CA ILE A 18 9.72 -0.12 4.02
C ILE A 18 11.14 -0.18 4.59
N PHE A 19 11.60 0.95 5.11
CA PHE A 19 12.92 1.10 5.69
C PHE A 19 12.88 2.10 6.85
N GLN A 20 13.92 2.11 7.67
CA GLN A 20 14.01 3.01 8.82
C GLN A 20 15.35 3.75 8.83
N VAL A 21 15.30 5.07 9.07
CA VAL A 21 16.48 5.94 9.21
C VAL A 21 16.30 6.78 10.46
N HIS A 22 17.28 6.75 11.37
CA HIS A 22 17.24 7.48 12.65
C HIS A 22 15.93 7.30 13.45
N GLY A 23 15.37 6.09 13.44
CA GLY A 23 14.14 5.76 14.16
C GLY A 23 12.84 6.10 13.41
N CYS A 24 12.91 6.72 12.23
CA CYS A 24 11.76 7.09 11.43
C CYS A 24 11.59 6.18 10.20
N TRP A 25 10.35 5.82 9.90
CA TRP A 25 9.96 4.95 8.79
C TRP A 25 9.81 5.72 7.49
N GLY A 26 10.35 5.16 6.41
CA GLY A 26 10.13 5.57 5.03
C GLY A 26 9.66 4.38 4.18
N ALA A 27 9.30 4.65 2.93
CA ALA A 27 8.82 3.61 2.02
C ALA A 27 9.17 3.86 0.56
N VAL A 28 9.33 2.76 -0.16
CA VAL A 28 9.47 2.69 -1.61
C VAL A 28 8.34 1.83 -2.15
N GLY A 29 7.56 2.39 -3.06
CA GLY A 29 6.46 1.69 -3.74
C GLY A 29 6.43 2.00 -5.23
N LYS A 30 5.81 1.09 -5.99
CA LYS A 30 5.43 1.30 -7.38
C LYS A 30 3.92 1.27 -7.49
N SER A 31 3.31 2.37 -7.92
CA SER A 31 1.85 2.46 -8.07
C SER A 31 1.45 3.09 -9.41
N ASN A 32 0.23 2.73 -9.82
CA ASN A 32 -0.49 3.36 -10.93
C ASN A 32 -0.94 4.79 -10.57
N PHE A 33 -1.05 5.12 -9.29
CA PHE A 33 -1.33 6.47 -8.82
C PHE A 33 -0.02 7.19 -8.46
N THR A 34 0.06 8.46 -8.81
CA THR A 34 1.33 9.21 -8.78
C THR A 34 1.91 9.37 -7.38
N GLY A 35 1.08 9.66 -6.38
CA GLY A 35 1.49 9.91 -5.01
C GLY A 35 1.78 8.64 -4.20
N CYS A 36 1.40 7.45 -4.66
CA CYS A 36 1.51 6.18 -3.92
C CYS A 36 2.86 5.47 -4.16
N ARG A 37 3.96 6.22 -4.10
CA ARG A 37 5.32 5.73 -4.41
C ARG A 37 6.32 5.92 -3.26
N TRP A 38 7.06 7.02 -3.25
CA TRP A 38 8.10 7.29 -2.26
C TRP A 38 7.54 7.99 -1.01
N ARG A 39 8.12 7.67 0.14
CA ARG A 39 7.92 8.38 1.41
C ARG A 39 9.25 8.55 2.13
N GLU A 40 9.56 9.80 2.44
CA GLU A 40 10.71 10.16 3.27
C GLU A 40 10.63 9.49 4.65
N PRO A 41 11.77 9.12 5.25
CA PRO A 41 11.81 8.48 6.55
C PRO A 41 11.57 9.48 7.68
N VAL A 42 10.33 9.97 7.82
CA VAL A 42 9.93 10.97 8.83
C VAL A 42 8.79 10.50 9.75
N TYR A 43 8.27 9.30 9.53
CA TYR A 43 7.11 8.77 10.25
C TYR A 43 7.54 7.94 11.47
N ARG A 44 7.02 8.20 12.66
CA ARG A 44 7.47 7.52 13.89
C ARG A 44 6.86 6.12 14.03
N SER A 45 5.74 5.87 13.38
CA SER A 45 5.05 4.58 13.38
C SER A 45 4.62 4.16 11.99
N LEU A 46 4.41 2.86 11.81
CA LEU A 46 3.85 2.30 10.58
C LEU A 46 2.42 2.81 10.32
N ARG A 47 1.66 3.09 11.38
CA ARG A 47 0.34 3.72 11.26
C ARG A 47 0.45 5.12 10.67
N GLU A 48 1.40 5.93 11.14
CA GLU A 48 1.64 7.27 10.56
C GLU A 48 2.06 7.17 9.10
N LEU A 49 2.98 6.25 8.77
CA LEU A 49 3.38 5.98 7.39
C LEU A 49 2.17 5.60 6.54
N ALA A 50 1.32 4.67 6.99
CA ALA A 50 0.12 4.25 6.27
C ALA A 50 -0.90 5.41 6.10
N MET A 51 -1.10 6.22 7.14
CA MET A 51 -1.96 7.40 7.06
C MET A 51 -1.44 8.45 6.05
N SER A 52 -0.14 8.49 5.76
CA SER A 52 0.40 9.35 4.70
C SER A 52 -0.01 8.94 3.28
N TYR A 53 -0.47 7.70 3.07
CA TYR A 53 -1.05 7.24 1.81
C TYR A 53 -2.56 7.43 1.78
N PHE A 54 -3.23 7.43 2.94
CA PHE A 54 -4.68 7.36 3.06
C PHE A 54 -5.46 8.35 2.17
N HIS A 55 -5.05 9.62 2.12
CA HIS A 55 -5.81 10.63 1.37
C HIS A 55 -5.75 10.46 -0.15
N ILE A 56 -4.67 9.87 -0.66
CA ILE A 56 -4.40 9.64 -2.08
C ILE A 56 -4.67 8.19 -2.51
N TYR A 57 -5.06 7.33 -1.56
CA TYR A 57 -5.41 5.94 -1.81
C TYR A 57 -6.91 5.81 -2.06
N PHE A 58 -7.29 5.82 -3.33
CA PHE A 58 -8.69 5.79 -3.75
C PHE A 58 -8.88 5.07 -5.08
N ASN A 59 -10.11 4.58 -5.28
CA ASN A 59 -10.50 3.89 -6.51
C ASN A 59 -11.05 4.86 -7.57
N MET A 60 -11.40 4.32 -8.73
CA MET A 60 -11.96 5.10 -9.84
C MET A 60 -13.34 5.73 -9.60
N ARG A 61 -14.03 5.33 -8.53
CA ARG A 61 -15.27 5.97 -8.07
C ARG A 61 -14.99 7.15 -7.12
N ARG A 62 -13.72 7.49 -6.90
CA ARG A 62 -13.23 8.52 -5.97
C ARG A 62 -13.49 8.19 -4.50
N GLU A 63 -13.62 6.91 -4.18
CA GLU A 63 -13.83 6.44 -2.80
C GLU A 63 -12.48 6.13 -2.18
N ARG A 64 -12.25 6.59 -0.93
CA ARG A 64 -11.06 6.22 -0.18
C ARG A 64 -11.15 4.78 0.28
N THR A 65 -10.19 3.97 -0.14
CA THR A 65 -10.32 2.50 -0.11
C THR A 65 -9.36 1.84 0.88
N LEU A 66 -8.27 2.49 1.27
CA LEU A 66 -7.32 1.96 2.26
C LEU A 66 -8.00 1.71 3.62
N ARG A 67 -7.86 0.51 4.18
CA ARG A 67 -8.49 0.10 5.45
C ARG A 67 -7.52 -0.42 6.48
N THR A 68 -6.56 -1.22 6.05
CA THR A 68 -5.65 -1.89 6.97
C THR A 68 -4.20 -1.80 6.48
N PHE A 69 -3.28 -2.12 7.38
CA PHE A 69 -1.90 -2.39 7.03
C PHE A 69 -1.40 -3.61 7.81
N SER A 70 -0.54 -4.40 7.20
CA SER A 70 0.00 -5.60 7.80
C SER A 70 1.04 -5.28 8.88
N ARG A 71 1.43 -6.28 9.67
CA ARG A 71 2.76 -6.24 10.30
C ARG A 71 3.87 -6.32 9.24
N PRO A 72 5.05 -5.72 9.48
CA PRO A 72 6.18 -5.87 8.56
C PRO A 72 6.61 -7.32 8.36
N VAL A 73 6.94 -7.68 7.12
CA VAL A 73 7.48 -9.00 6.78
C VAL A 73 8.88 -8.88 6.23
N ASN A 74 9.83 -9.58 6.83
CA ASN A 74 11.18 -9.68 6.27
C ASN A 74 11.21 -10.78 5.21
N LEU A 75 11.49 -10.40 3.97
CA LEU A 75 11.56 -11.34 2.84
C LEU A 75 12.61 -12.43 3.00
N LYS A 76 13.60 -12.26 3.90
CA LYS A 76 14.57 -13.33 4.23
C LYS A 76 13.90 -14.64 4.66
N ARG A 77 12.68 -14.57 5.19
CA ARG A 77 11.85 -15.74 5.50
C ARG A 77 11.70 -16.70 4.31
N PHE A 78 11.70 -16.16 3.09
CA PHE A 78 11.47 -16.92 1.87
C PHE A 78 12.76 -17.22 1.10
N ASP A 79 13.94 -16.95 1.66
CA ASP A 79 15.22 -17.15 0.96
C ASP A 79 15.43 -18.62 0.56
N HIS A 80 14.91 -19.57 1.35
CA HIS A 80 14.92 -21.01 1.03
C HIS A 80 14.12 -21.37 -0.23
N LEU A 81 13.28 -20.47 -0.74
CA LEU A 81 12.52 -20.60 -1.99
C LEU A 81 13.18 -19.83 -3.15
N HIS A 82 14.37 -19.25 -2.94
CA HIS A 82 15.12 -18.49 -3.95
C HIS A 82 14.31 -17.36 -4.61
N TRP A 83 13.46 -16.69 -3.84
CA TRP A 83 12.48 -15.71 -4.34
C TRP A 83 13.08 -14.56 -5.18
N MET A 84 14.34 -14.19 -4.95
CA MET A 84 15.00 -13.08 -5.68
C MET A 84 15.42 -13.44 -7.11
N THR A 85 15.73 -14.71 -7.35
CA THR A 85 16.39 -15.15 -8.59
C THR A 85 15.57 -16.16 -9.36
N THR A 86 14.48 -16.66 -8.77
CA THR A 86 13.57 -17.59 -9.43
C THR A 86 12.85 -16.90 -10.60
N ASP A 87 12.66 -17.65 -11.67
CA ASP A 87 11.82 -17.30 -12.82
C ASP A 87 10.34 -17.64 -12.60
N LYS A 88 10.06 -18.42 -11.54
CA LYS A 88 8.70 -18.83 -11.17
C LYS A 88 7.95 -17.70 -10.46
N PRO A 89 6.61 -17.66 -10.59
CA PRO A 89 5.81 -16.73 -9.80
C PRO A 89 6.02 -16.90 -8.29
N VAL A 90 6.18 -15.78 -7.58
CA VAL A 90 6.40 -15.74 -6.12
C VAL A 90 5.09 -15.61 -5.33
N TRP A 91 4.05 -16.32 -5.75
CA TRP A 91 2.70 -16.23 -5.15
C TRP A 91 2.68 -16.50 -3.65
N PHE A 92 3.56 -17.37 -3.15
CA PHE A 92 3.71 -17.65 -1.72
C PHE A 92 3.99 -16.40 -0.87
N VAL A 93 4.58 -15.34 -1.43
CA VAL A 93 4.75 -14.06 -0.72
C VAL A 93 3.40 -13.37 -0.56
N ALA A 94 2.63 -13.27 -1.65
CA ALA A 94 1.32 -12.63 -1.63
C ALA A 94 0.33 -13.41 -0.75
N GLU A 95 0.30 -14.73 -0.87
CA GLU A 95 -0.50 -15.63 -0.03
C GLU A 95 -0.16 -15.43 1.45
N HIS A 96 1.12 -15.35 1.81
CA HIS A 96 1.52 -15.07 3.18
C HIS A 96 1.04 -13.70 3.67
N LEU A 97 1.06 -12.67 2.83
CA LEU A 97 0.59 -11.34 3.22
C LEU A 97 -0.91 -11.34 3.50
N LEU A 98 -1.72 -12.06 2.71
CA LEU A 98 -3.16 -12.19 2.93
C LEU A 98 -3.52 -12.87 4.27
N GLU A 99 -2.65 -13.75 4.78
CA GLU A 99 -2.92 -14.52 6.00
C GLU A 99 -2.46 -13.84 7.29
N ILE A 100 -1.49 -12.94 7.21
CA ILE A 100 -0.94 -12.31 8.42
C ILE A 100 -1.89 -11.27 9.02
N SER A 101 -1.68 -11.00 10.30
CA SER A 101 -2.46 -10.00 11.01
C SER A 101 -2.31 -8.61 10.38
N HIS A 102 -3.47 -7.99 10.17
CA HIS A 102 -3.66 -6.63 9.68
C HIS A 102 -4.27 -5.75 10.76
N THR A 103 -3.79 -4.51 10.84
CA THR A 103 -4.28 -3.49 11.77
C THR A 103 -5.19 -2.51 11.04
N ARG A 104 -6.41 -2.30 11.55
CA ARG A 104 -7.34 -1.31 10.98
C ARG A 104 -6.85 0.12 11.21
N LEU A 105 -6.91 0.94 10.18
CA LEU A 105 -6.56 2.36 10.23
C LEU A 105 -7.69 3.22 10.77
N LEU A 106 -8.92 2.81 10.48
CA LEU A 106 -10.15 3.52 10.75
C LEU A 106 -11.13 2.67 11.58
N THR A 107 -11.94 3.36 12.36
CA THR A 107 -13.15 2.78 12.95
C THR A 107 -14.26 2.69 11.91
N THR A 108 -15.22 1.78 12.12
CA THR A 108 -16.42 1.66 11.27
C THR A 108 -17.20 2.97 11.16
N ARG A 109 -17.19 3.80 12.22
CA ARG A 109 -17.83 5.12 12.20
C ARG A 109 -17.11 6.08 11.27
N GLN A 110 -15.77 6.11 11.30
CA GLN A 110 -14.97 6.94 10.39
C GLN A 110 -15.16 6.50 8.93
N GLU A 111 -15.14 5.19 8.66
CA GLU A 111 -15.33 4.63 7.32
C GLU A 111 -16.65 5.12 6.67
N LYS A 112 -17.75 5.15 7.43
CA LYS A 112 -19.07 5.62 6.96
C LYS A 112 -19.14 7.12 6.67
N LEU A 113 -18.23 7.90 7.24
CA LEU A 113 -18.21 9.37 7.11
C LEU A 113 -17.19 9.86 6.07
N LEU A 114 -16.50 8.95 5.38
CA LEU A 114 -15.54 9.33 4.36
C LEU A 114 -16.24 10.01 3.19
N THR A 115 -15.73 11.19 2.84
CA THR A 115 -16.13 11.89 1.62
C THR A 115 -15.44 11.29 0.41
N ARG A 116 -16.01 11.54 -0.77
CA ARG A 116 -15.30 11.29 -2.02
C ARG A 116 -14.14 12.26 -2.18
N VAL A 117 -13.12 11.81 -2.91
CA VAL A 117 -12.00 12.66 -3.33
C VAL A 117 -12.51 13.67 -4.35
N ASP A 118 -12.08 14.92 -4.22
CA ASP A 118 -12.45 15.99 -5.13
C ASP A 118 -11.84 15.78 -6.53
N ASP A 119 -12.39 16.47 -7.52
CA ASP A 119 -11.99 16.28 -8.92
C ASP A 119 -10.53 16.68 -9.18
N ARG A 120 -10.02 17.72 -8.51
CA ARG A 120 -8.66 18.22 -8.71
C ARG A 120 -7.65 17.18 -8.21
N THR A 121 -7.84 16.68 -6.99
CA THR A 121 -6.99 15.62 -6.43
C THR A 121 -7.08 14.35 -7.28
N PHE A 122 -8.30 13.94 -7.68
CA PHE A 122 -8.50 12.77 -8.53
C PHE A 122 -7.69 12.86 -9.83
N ARG A 123 -7.77 13.99 -10.53
CA ARG A 123 -7.05 14.20 -11.80
C ARG A 123 -5.55 14.22 -11.61
N ALA A 124 -5.04 14.88 -10.56
CA ALA A 124 -3.61 14.95 -10.25
C ALA A 124 -2.99 13.56 -10.02
N GLU A 125 -3.66 12.70 -9.26
CA GLU A 125 -3.14 11.36 -8.96
C GLU A 125 -3.28 10.38 -10.13
N CYS A 126 -4.18 10.65 -11.08
CA CYS A 126 -4.38 9.85 -12.28
C CYS A 126 -3.47 10.24 -13.45
N VAL A 127 -2.61 11.26 -13.32
CA VAL A 127 -1.64 11.64 -14.35
C VAL A 127 -0.71 10.45 -14.63
N ASP A 128 -0.49 10.16 -15.91
CA ASP A 128 0.33 9.04 -16.41
C ASP A 128 -0.07 7.66 -15.87
N ARG A 129 -1.32 7.52 -15.42
CA ARG A 129 -1.84 6.24 -15.00
C ARG A 129 -1.95 5.30 -16.21
N VAL A 130 -1.43 4.09 -16.06
CA VAL A 130 -1.57 3.03 -17.07
C VAL A 130 -3.05 2.70 -17.28
N VAL A 131 -3.56 3.01 -18.47
CA VAL A 131 -4.89 2.59 -18.91
C VAL A 131 -4.74 1.25 -19.61
N LYS A 132 -5.30 0.19 -19.02
CA LYS A 132 -5.41 -1.08 -19.75
C LYS A 132 -6.42 -0.90 -20.89
N PRO A 133 -6.11 -1.32 -22.12
CA PRO A 133 -7.09 -1.33 -23.19
C PRO A 133 -8.30 -2.17 -22.76
N LYS A 134 -9.51 -1.74 -23.15
CA LYS A 134 -10.68 -2.61 -23.05
C LYS A 134 -10.44 -3.77 -24.03
N VAL A 135 -10.40 -4.98 -23.51
CA VAL A 135 -10.46 -6.23 -24.28
C VAL A 135 -11.88 -6.41 -24.79
#